data_AF-A0A0C9VG45-F1
#
_entry.id   AF-A0A0C9VG45-F1
#
_cell.length_a   1.000
_cell.length_b   1.000
_cell.length_c   1.000
_cell.angle_alpha   90.00
_cell.angle_beta   90.00
_cell.angle_gamma   90.00
#
_symmetry.space_group_name_H-M   'P 1'
#
loop_
_entity.id
_entity.type
_entity.pdbx_description
1 polymer ?
#
loop_
_entity_poly.entity_id
_entity_poly.type
_entity_poly.pdbx_seq_one_letter_code
_entity_poly.pdbx_strand_id
1 'polypeptide(L)' 'LDIVPLHPDLGHLSADLARRVTWVQANFLEGLPFPNDEFDFVHVKRIARGVPEDKWDDLFEEITRVMKPGAAFE' A
#
# COMPACT_ATOMS: atom_id res chain seq x y z
N LEU A 1 -13.45 -2.46 16.48
CA LEU A 1 -13.85 -1.10 16.07
C LEU A 1 -12.62 -0.23 16.23
N ASP A 2 -12.24 0.51 15.19
CA ASP A 2 -11.11 1.43 15.33
C ASP A 2 -11.56 2.66 16.13
N ILE A 3 -10.85 2.93 17.21
CA ILE A 3 -11.20 3.95 18.20
C ILE A 3 -10.23 5.13 18.17
N VAL A 4 -9.20 5.05 17.35
CA VAL A 4 -8.19 6.09 17.14
C VAL A 4 -7.89 6.24 15.65
N PRO A 5 -7.32 7.37 15.20
CA PRO A 5 -6.86 7.50 13.82
C PRO A 5 -5.80 6.43 13.49
N LEU A 6 -5.98 5.74 12.36
CA LEU A 6 -5.03 4.75 11.84
C LEU A 6 -3.67 5.35 11.48
N HIS A 7 -3.68 6.59 10.98
CA HIS A 7 -2.51 7.26 10.41
C HIS A 7 -2.03 8.37 11.34
N PRO A 8 -0.71 8.55 11.51
CA PRO A 8 -0.15 9.71 12.16
C PRO A 8 -0.58 11.02 11.48
N ASP A 9 -0.87 12.03 12.30
CA ASP A 9 -1.10 13.39 11.79
C ASP A 9 0.21 13.98 11.27
N LEU A 10 0.26 14.21 9.95
CA LEU A 10 1.43 14.76 9.27
C LEU A 10 1.74 16.19 9.71
N GLY A 11 0.79 16.92 10.29
CA GLY A 11 1.01 18.27 10.85
C GLY A 11 1.96 18.30 12.05
N HIS A 12 2.18 17.14 12.70
CA HIS A 12 3.16 16.99 13.78
C HIS A 12 4.56 16.57 13.29
N LEU A 13 4.74 16.34 11.98
CA LEU A 13 6.03 15.98 11.39
C LEU A 13 6.77 17.23 10.87
N SER A 14 8.06 17.09 10.57
CA SER A 14 8.78 18.13 9.85
C SER A 14 8.16 18.36 8.47
N ALA A 15 8.16 19.61 7.99
CA ALA A 15 7.55 19.97 6.71
C ALA A 15 8.11 19.16 5.53
N ASP A 16 9.40 18.81 5.57
CA ASP A 16 10.05 17.98 4.55
C ASP A 16 9.56 16.53 4.55
N LEU A 17 9.30 15.95 5.72
CA LEU A 17 8.75 14.60 5.82
C LEU A 17 7.27 14.58 5.44
N ALA A 18 6.48 15.52 5.95
CA ALA A 18 5.05 15.62 5.69
C ALA A 18 4.74 15.72 4.18
N ARG A 19 5.61 16.35 3.39
CA ARG A 19 5.45 16.51 1.93
C ARG A 19 5.75 15.25 1.11
N ARG A 20 6.44 14.25 1.69
CA ARG A 20 6.86 13.02 0.97
C ARG A 20 5.98 11.81 1.28
N VAL A 21 5.02 11.96 2.19
CA VAL A 21 4.13 10.89 2.63
C VAL A 21 2.70 11.27 2.30
N THR A 22 1.97 10.35 1.71
CA THR A 22 0.53 10.50 1.47
C THR A 22 -0.16 9.23 1.95
N TRP A 23 -1.27 9.40 2.69
CA TRP A 23 -2.08 8.30 3.17
C TRP A 23 -3.23 8.04 2.21
N VAL A 24 -3.40 6.78 1.80
CA VAL A 24 -4.54 6.32 1.00
C VAL A 24 -5.18 5.17 1.75
N GLN A 25 -6.47 5.30 2.04
CA GLN A 25 -7.26 4.23 2.65
C GLN A 25 -8.10 3.56 1.57
N ALA A 26 -7.83 2.28 1.32
CA ALA A 26 -8.54 1.48 0.34
C ALA A 26 -8.63 0.01 0.79
N ASN A 27 -9.59 -0.74 0.24
CA ASN A 27 -9.62 -2.18 0.36
C ASN A 27 -8.68 -2.79 -0.69
N PHE A 28 -7.51 -3.27 -0.27
CA PHE A 28 -6.53 -3.83 -1.20
C PHE A 28 -6.98 -5.14 -1.86
N LEU A 29 -8.08 -5.76 -1.40
CA LEU A 29 -8.70 -6.92 -2.05
C LEU A 29 -9.68 -6.54 -3.18
N GLU A 30 -9.89 -5.24 -3.42
CA GLU A 30 -10.73 -4.70 -4.52
C GLU A 30 -9.87 -4.00 -5.60
N GLY A 31 -8.55 -4.21 -5.56
CA GLY A 31 -7.59 -3.57 -6.45
C GLY A 31 -6.97 -2.31 -5.84
N LEU A 32 -5.73 -2.04 -6.22
CA LEU A 32 -5.01 -0.88 -5.72
C LEU A 32 -5.36 0.38 -6.55
N PRO A 33 -5.67 1.53 -5.92
CA PRO A 33 -6.10 2.75 -6.60
C PRO A 33 -4.92 3.53 -7.21
N PHE A 34 -4.01 2.80 -7.86
CA PHE A 34 -2.80 3.33 -8.47
C PHE A 34 -2.70 2.90 -9.94
N PRO A 35 -2.10 3.74 -10.79
CA PRO A 35 -1.80 3.37 -12.17
C PRO A 35 -0.85 2.17 -12.25
N ASN A 36 -0.76 1.62 -13.46
CA ASN A 36 0.26 0.62 -13.76
C ASN A 36 1.65 1.27 -13.73
N ASP A 37 2.67 0.48 -13.38
CA ASP A 37 4.08 0.91 -13.43
C ASP A 37 4.39 2.21 -12.65
N GLU A 38 3.72 2.45 -11.52
CA GLU A 38 3.87 3.67 -10.73
C GLU A 38 5.07 3.59 -9.76
N PHE A 39 5.24 2.44 -9.09
CA PHE A 39 6.17 2.30 -7.97
C PHE A 39 7.44 1.55 -8.36
N ASP A 40 8.60 2.06 -7.93
CA ASP A 40 9.91 1.40 -8.05
C ASP A 40 10.23 0.47 -6.86
N PHE A 41 9.47 0.59 -5.77
CA PHE A 41 9.54 -0.27 -4.60
C PHE A 41 8.17 -0.42 -3.93
N VAL A 42 7.79 -1.64 -3.58
CA VAL A 42 6.56 -1.92 -2.83
C VAL A 42 6.90 -2.75 -1.58
N HIS A 43 6.45 -2.28 -0.42
CA HIS A 43 6.61 -2.98 0.85
C HIS A 43 5.25 -3.42 1.42
N VAL A 44 5.09 -4.72 1.69
CA VAL A 44 3.87 -5.32 2.22
C VAL A 44 4.20 -6.17 3.44
N LYS A 45 3.60 -5.83 4.59
CA LYS A 45 3.94 -6.48 5.86
C LYS A 45 2.73 -6.86 6.69
N ARG A 46 2.76 -8.08 7.24
CA ARG A 46 1.77 -8.59 8.23
C ARG A 46 0.31 -8.59 7.73
N ILE A 47 0.07 -8.67 6.43
CA ILE A 47 -1.29 -8.68 5.86
C ILE A 47 -1.94 -10.06 5.84
N ALA A 48 -1.19 -11.14 6.06
CA ALA A 48 -1.65 -12.51 5.76
C ALA A 48 -2.96 -12.93 6.46
N ARG A 49 -3.26 -12.40 7.65
CA ARG A 49 -4.52 -12.68 8.35
C ARG A 49 -5.74 -11.98 7.75
N GLY A 50 -5.52 -11.01 6.86
CA GLY A 50 -6.55 -10.28 6.14
C GLY A 50 -6.73 -10.72 4.69
N VAL A 51 -5.93 -11.69 4.20
CA VAL A 51 -6.01 -12.19 2.82
C VAL A 51 -6.58 -13.61 2.85
N PRO A 52 -7.76 -13.84 2.25
CA PRO A 52 -8.25 -15.20 1.98
C PRO A 52 -7.25 -16.00 1.14
N GLU A 53 -7.14 -17.30 1.39
CA GLU A 53 -6.15 -18.18 0.73
C GLU A 53 -6.27 -18.18 -0.80
N ASP A 54 -7.49 -18.08 -1.31
CA ASP A 54 -7.82 -18.05 -2.73
C ASP A 54 -7.59 -16.70 -3.41
N LYS A 55 -7.20 -15.66 -2.67
CA LYS A 55 -7.02 -14.29 -3.19
C LYS A 55 -5.56 -13.85 -3.31
N TRP A 56 -4.61 -14.71 -2.97
CA TRP A 56 -3.19 -14.34 -3.00
C TRP A 56 -2.68 -14.08 -4.41
N ASP A 57 -3.09 -14.89 -5.39
CA ASP A 57 -2.67 -14.72 -6.78
C ASP A 57 -3.15 -13.38 -7.34
N ASP A 58 -4.45 -13.08 -7.19
CA ASP A 58 -5.03 -11.78 -7.59
C ASP A 58 -4.30 -10.59 -6.92
N LEU A 59 -3.98 -10.72 -5.63
CA LEU A 59 -3.26 -9.68 -4.91
C LEU A 59 -1.83 -9.47 -5.43
N PHE A 60 -1.10 -10.55 -5.73
CA PHE A 60 0.26 -10.45 -6.29
C PHE A 60 0.25 -9.93 -7.72
N GLU A 61 -0.77 -10.26 -8.52
CA GLU A 61 -0.98 -9.66 -9.83
C GLU A 61 -1.23 -8.16 -9.71
N GLU A 62 -2.08 -7.73 -8.78
CA GLU A 62 -2.35 -6.31 -8.53
C GLU A 62 -1.12 -5.54 -8.01
N ILE A 63 -0.31 -6.16 -7.14
CA ILE A 63 0.97 -5.58 -6.70
C ILE A 63 1.94 -5.46 -7.87
N THR A 64 2.06 -6.51 -8.68
CA THR A 64 2.95 -6.52 -9.84
C THR A 64 2.51 -5.48 -10.87
N ARG A 65 1.19 -5.30 -11.09
CA ARG A 65 0.63 -4.32 -12.01
C ARG A 65 1.08 -2.89 -11.68
N VAL A 66 1.10 -2.52 -10.40
CA VAL A 66 1.48 -1.16 -9.97
C VAL A 66 3.00 -0.98 -9.87
N MET A 67 3.78 -2.05 -9.95
CA MET A 67 5.24 -2.04 -9.91
C MET A 67 5.82 -1.78 -11.30
N LYS A 68 6.84 -0.93 -11.38
CA LYS A 68 7.63 -0.73 -12.60
C LYS A 68 8.40 -2.01 -12.98
N PRO A 69 8.73 -2.21 -14.27
CA PRO A 69 9.62 -3.28 -14.68
C PRO A 69 10.97 -3.20 -13.94
N GLY A 70 11.33 -4.27 -13.23
CA GLY A 70 12.57 -4.33 -12.43
C GLY A 70 12.49 -3.70 -11.04
N ALA A 71 11.31 -3.25 -10.58
CA ALA A 71 11.07 -2.82 -9.22
C ALA A 71 11.28 -3.96 -8.20
N ALA A 72 11.57 -3.60 -6.96
CA ALA A 72 11.71 -4.55 -5.87
C ALA A 72 10.44 -4.64 -5.00
N PHE A 73 10.17 -5.85 -4.49
CA PHE A 73 9.05 -6.15 -3.60
C PHE A 73 9.57 -6.77 -2.30
N GLU A 74 9.12 -6.27 -1.15
CA GLU A 74 9.49 -6.76 0.20
C GLU A 74 8.26 -7.02 1.09
#